data_AF-A0A926BSX9-F1
#
_entry.id   AF-A0A926BSX9-F1
#
_cell.length_a   1.000
_cell.length_b   1.000
_cell.length_c   1.000
_cell.angle_alpha   90.00
_cell.angle_beta   90.00
_cell.angle_gamma   90.00
#
_symmetry.space_group_name_H-M   'P 1'
#
loop_
_entity.id
_entity.type
_entity.pdbx_description
1 polymer ?
#
loop_
_entity_poly.entity_id
_entity_poly.type
_entity_poly.pdbx_seq_one_letter_code
_entity_poly.pdbx_strand_id
1 'polypeptide(L)'
;MPLISSTFAPPAFLRSGHLQTILPTLVGRVLDVSYVRERITTPDDDFLDLDWSRIGAKHLVILSHGLEGNTSRTYMRGMVRAVNGAGWDALAWNYRGCSGEMNRRLRSYHSGASDDLEVVIDYVARSHSYDSIALIGFSLGGNIT
;
A
#
# COMPACT_ATOMS: atom_id res chain seq x y z
N MET A 1 16.20 9.57 -22.32
CA MET A 1 15.01 10.28 -21.79
C MET A 1 14.96 11.66 -22.44
N PRO A 2 13.81 12.09 -22.98
CA PRO A 2 13.68 13.45 -23.51
C PRO A 2 13.81 14.47 -22.37
N LEU A 3 14.53 15.57 -22.64
CA LEU A 3 14.57 16.72 -21.74
C LEU A 3 13.32 17.57 -22.00
N ILE A 4 12.35 17.50 -21.08
CA ILE A 4 11.12 18.30 -21.14
C ILE A 4 11.37 19.59 -20.35
N SER A 5 11.11 20.74 -20.97
CA SER A 5 11.13 22.02 -20.28
C SER A 5 10.01 22.05 -19.23
N SER A 6 10.39 22.06 -17.96
CA SER A 6 9.45 22.10 -16.84
C SER A 6 9.19 23.53 -16.39
N THR A 7 7.93 23.85 -16.10
CA THR A 7 7.51 25.09 -15.44
C THR A 7 7.56 24.99 -13.91
N PHE A 8 7.98 23.84 -13.37
CA PHE A 8 8.06 23.61 -11.93
C PHE A 8 9.12 24.50 -11.27
N ALA A 9 8.68 25.34 -10.34
CA ALA A 9 9.55 26.15 -9.50
C ALA A 9 9.44 25.66 -8.04
N PRO A 10 10.45 24.96 -7.49
CA PRO A 10 10.39 24.49 -6.11
C PRO A 10 10.48 25.66 -5.12
N PRO A 11 9.89 25.53 -3.91
CA PRO A 11 10.12 26.48 -2.82
C PRO A 11 11.62 26.70 -2.59
N ALA A 12 12.02 27.92 -2.20
CA ALA A 12 13.43 28.28 -2.11
C ALA A 12 14.26 27.35 -1.20
N PHE A 13 13.65 26.80 -0.14
CA PHE A 13 14.27 25.87 0.81
C PHE A 13 14.24 24.39 0.35
N LEU A 14 13.60 24.08 -0.79
CA LEU A 14 13.48 22.74 -1.38
C LEU A 14 14.01 22.68 -2.81
N ARG A 15 14.98 23.53 -3.18
CA ARG A 15 15.55 23.55 -4.54
C ARG A 15 16.32 22.28 -4.92
N SER A 16 16.83 21.55 -3.93
CA SER A 16 17.49 20.25 -4.16
C SER A 16 16.48 19.11 -4.16
N GLY A 17 16.51 18.27 -5.19
CA GLY A 17 15.68 17.06 -5.25
C GLY A 17 15.94 16.11 -4.08
N HIS A 18 17.17 16.07 -3.56
CA HIS A 18 17.49 15.30 -2.35
C HIS A 18 16.74 15.83 -1.13
N LEU A 19 16.66 17.15 -0.95
CA LEU A 19 15.93 17.75 0.16
C LEU A 19 14.43 17.49 0.05
N GLN A 20 13.87 17.54 -1.16
CA GLN A 20 12.47 17.19 -1.41
C GLN A 20 12.15 15.75 -1.01
N THR A 21 13.10 14.82 -1.14
CA THR A 21 12.94 13.41 -0.74
C THR A 21 13.20 13.18 0.76
N ILE A 22 14.25 13.80 1.31
CA ILE A 22 14.70 13.56 2.69
C ILE A 22 13.76 14.25 3.69
N LEU A 23 13.39 15.51 3.44
CA LEU A 23 12.66 16.32 4.41
C LEU A 23 11.32 15.71 4.83
N PRO A 24 10.45 15.21 3.91
CA PRO A 24 9.19 14.57 4.29
C PRO A 24 9.38 13.30 5.12
N THR A 25 10.51 12.61 4.96
CA THR A 25 10.86 11.42 5.73
C THR A 25 11.23 11.79 7.17
N LEU A 26 12.00 12.87 7.36
CA LEU A 26 12.47 13.32 8.68
C LEU A 26 11.40 14.07 9.47
N VAL A 27 10.58 14.89 8.81
CA VAL A 27 9.54 15.72 9.42
C VAL A 27 8.17 15.01 9.38
N GLY A 28 8.17 13.70 9.08
CA GLY A 28 6.98 12.89 8.84
C GLY A 28 5.92 13.09 9.92
N ARG A 29 4.68 13.36 9.48
CA ARG A 29 3.53 13.44 10.38
C ARG A 29 3.16 12.04 10.85
N VAL A 30 2.94 11.89 12.15
CA VAL A 30 2.22 10.72 12.68
C VAL A 30 0.77 10.85 12.21
N LEU A 31 0.37 10.01 11.26
CA LEU A 31 -0.97 10.01 10.71
C LEU A 31 -1.76 8.88 11.37
N ASP A 32 -2.60 9.22 12.33
CA ASP A 32 -3.38 8.19 13.01
C ASP A 32 -4.34 7.51 12.03
N VAL A 33 -4.26 6.19 11.98
CA VAL A 33 -5.04 5.29 11.12
C VAL A 33 -5.28 4.06 11.97
N SER A 34 -6.55 3.75 12.22
CA SER A 34 -6.93 2.53 12.91
C SER A 34 -7.05 1.42 11.88
N TYR A 35 -6.35 0.32 12.15
CA TYR A 35 -6.43 -0.91 11.35
C TYR A 35 -7.09 -2.02 12.16
N VAL A 36 -7.91 -2.82 11.46
CA VAL A 36 -8.32 -4.15 11.91
C VAL A 36 -7.58 -5.16 11.05
N ARG A 37 -6.68 -5.93 11.67
CA ARG A 37 -5.92 -6.96 10.97
C ARG A 37 -6.74 -8.23 10.77
N GLU A 38 -6.66 -8.78 9.58
CA GLU A 38 -7.23 -10.06 9.17
C GLU A 38 -6.14 -10.87 8.47
N ARG A 39 -6.04 -12.16 8.79
CA ARG A 39 -5.09 -13.07 8.15
C ARG A 39 -5.83 -14.00 7.19
N ILE A 40 -5.34 -14.09 5.96
CA ILE A 40 -5.84 -15.05 4.96
C ILE A 40 -4.75 -16.07 4.62
N THR A 41 -5.17 -17.28 4.27
CA THR A 41 -4.27 -18.36 3.85
C THR A 41 -4.09 -18.32 2.33
N THR A 42 -2.86 -18.54 1.87
CA THR A 42 -2.55 -18.63 0.44
C THR A 42 -2.67 -20.08 -0.08
N PRO A 43 -2.80 -20.31 -1.40
CA PRO A 43 -2.91 -21.67 -1.96
C PRO A 43 -1.73 -22.60 -1.64
N ASP A 44 -0.54 -22.04 -1.40
CA ASP A 44 0.65 -22.77 -0.98
C ASP A 44 0.75 -22.99 0.54
N ASP A 45 -0.34 -22.79 1.29
CA ASP A 45 -0.43 -22.97 2.74
C ASP A 45 0.55 -22.05 3.52
N ASP A 46 0.74 -20.85 2.98
CA ASP A 46 1.32 -19.70 3.66
C ASP A 46 0.21 -18.73 4.09
N PHE A 47 0.56 -17.48 4.42
CA PHE A 47 -0.42 -16.47 4.79
C PHE A 47 -0.09 -15.07 4.26
N LEU A 48 -1.13 -14.24 4.18
CA LEU A 48 -1.05 -12.80 3.98
C LEU A 48 -1.84 -12.08 5.08
N ASP A 49 -1.29 -10.99 5.59
CA ASP A 49 -1.96 -10.14 6.59
C ASP A 49 -2.52 -8.88 5.94
N LEU A 50 -3.83 -8.72 6.08
CA LEU A 50 -4.67 -7.66 5.56
C LEU A 50 -4.98 -6.66 6.68
N ASP A 51 -4.63 -5.39 6.50
CA ASP A 51 -4.93 -4.33 7.46
C ASP A 51 -6.04 -3.43 6.91
N TRP A 52 -7.23 -3.56 7.50
CA TRP A 52 -8.44 -2.87 7.05
C TRP A 52 -8.63 -1.55 7.76
N SER A 53 -8.96 -0.49 7.00
CA SER A 53 -9.50 0.76 7.54
C SER A 53 -10.80 1.09 6.82
N ARG A 54 -11.92 0.79 7.48
CA ARG A 54 -13.26 0.87 6.91
C ARG A 54 -14.03 2.03 7.52
N ILE A 55 -14.68 2.79 6.65
CA ILE A 55 -15.61 3.87 6.99
C ILE A 55 -17.05 3.51 6.63
N GLY A 56 -17.28 2.30 6.10
CA GLY A 56 -18.60 1.84 5.63
C GLY A 56 -18.91 2.31 4.21
N ALA A 57 -17.87 2.53 3.40
CA ALA A 57 -18.03 2.93 2.00
C ALA A 57 -18.44 1.73 1.12
N LYS A 58 -19.00 2.03 -0.06
CA LYS A 58 -19.30 1.02 -1.09
C LYS A 58 -18.16 0.75 -2.06
N HIS A 59 -17.06 1.49 -1.95
CA HIS A 59 -15.90 1.39 -2.82
C HIS A 59 -14.66 1.07 -1.99
N LEU A 60 -13.75 0.25 -2.53
CA LEU A 60 -12.53 -0.19 -1.85
C LEU A 60 -11.28 0.19 -2.63
N VAL A 61 -10.25 0.67 -1.93
CA VAL A 61 -8.89 0.75 -2.46
C VAL A 61 -8.01 -0.32 -1.81
N ILE A 62 -7.37 -1.16 -2.62
CA ILE A 62 -6.33 -2.10 -2.18
C ILE A 62 -4.95 -1.46 -2.38
N LEU A 63 -4.15 -1.45 -1.32
CA LEU A 63 -2.88 -0.73 -1.24
C LEU A 63 -1.69 -1.69 -1.12
N SER A 64 -0.77 -1.58 -2.08
CA SER A 64 0.43 -2.42 -2.21
C SER A 64 1.69 -1.60 -1.86
N HIS A 65 2.43 -2.01 -0.81
CA HIS A 65 3.60 -1.25 -0.33
C HIS A 65 4.86 -1.45 -1.20
N GLY A 66 5.89 -0.64 -0.97
CA GLY A 66 7.19 -0.79 -1.65
C GLY A 66 8.07 -1.91 -1.07
N LEU A 67 9.23 -2.14 -1.69
CA LEU A 67 10.25 -3.09 -1.19
C LEU A 67 10.60 -2.78 0.28
N GLU A 68 10.64 -3.81 1.12
CA GLU A 68 10.91 -3.73 2.57
C GLU A 68 9.96 -2.76 3.33
N GLY A 69 8.80 -2.52 2.75
CA GLY A 69 7.70 -1.77 3.35
C GLY A 69 6.83 -2.63 4.26
N ASN A 70 5.76 -2.00 4.76
CA ASN A 70 4.62 -2.63 5.41
C ASN A 70 3.51 -1.57 5.53
N THR A 71 2.34 -1.97 6.03
CA THR A 71 1.15 -1.11 6.15
C THR A 71 1.31 0.05 7.14
N SER A 72 2.27 -0.04 8.07
CA SER A 72 2.54 0.99 9.09
C SER A 72 3.41 2.15 8.59
N ARG A 73 4.02 2.03 7.41
CA ARG A 73 4.85 3.10 6.83
C ARG A 73 4.02 4.38 6.63
N THR A 74 4.65 5.53 6.84
CA THR A 74 3.97 6.84 6.80
C THR A 74 3.26 7.11 5.47
N TYR A 75 3.84 6.71 4.34
CA TYR A 75 3.20 6.88 3.03
C TYR A 75 1.97 5.99 2.85
N MET A 76 2.00 4.76 3.41
CA MET A 76 0.85 3.85 3.41
C MET A 76 -0.28 4.41 4.25
N ARG A 77 0.01 4.79 5.51
CA ARG A 77 -0.98 5.42 6.41
C ARG A 77 -1.54 6.72 5.84
N GLY A 78 -0.68 7.52 5.20
CA GLY A 78 -1.10 8.74 4.51
C GLY A 78 -2.06 8.47 3.36
N MET A 79 -1.80 7.44 2.57
CA MET A 79 -2.71 7.05 1.49
C MET A 79 -4.02 6.47 2.03
N VAL A 80 -3.98 5.61 3.05
CA VAL A 80 -5.19 5.10 3.72
C VAL A 80 -6.07 6.25 4.19
N ARG A 81 -5.49 7.21 4.91
CA ARG A 81 -6.22 8.41 5.36
C ARG A 81 -6.79 9.22 4.20
N ALA A 82 -6.04 9.36 3.11
CA ALA A 82 -6.50 10.10 1.94
C ALA A 82 -7.68 9.41 1.25
N VAL A 83 -7.64 8.09 1.05
CA VAL A 83 -8.73 7.35 0.41
C VAL A 83 -9.96 7.26 1.30
N ASN A 84 -9.79 7.09 2.63
CA ASN A 84 -10.90 7.20 3.57
C ASN A 84 -11.52 8.60 3.53
N GLY A 85 -10.71 9.65 3.53
CA GLY A 85 -11.20 11.03 3.38
C GLY A 85 -11.92 11.30 2.05
N ALA A 86 -11.64 10.50 1.02
CA ALA A 86 -12.30 10.56 -0.29
C ALA A 86 -13.56 9.68 -0.38
N GLY A 87 -13.99 9.04 0.72
CA GLY A 87 -15.20 8.22 0.75
C GLY A 87 -15.01 6.77 0.29
N TRP A 88 -13.80 6.23 0.42
CA TRP A 88 -13.47 4.83 0.09
C TRP A 88 -13.01 4.07 1.33
N ASP A 89 -13.37 2.80 1.43
CA ASP A 89 -12.71 1.89 2.37
C ASP A 89 -11.28 1.61 1.88
N ALA A 90 -10.39 1.28 2.81
CA ALA A 90 -9.01 0.94 2.49
C ALA A 90 -8.65 -0.45 3.00
N LEU A 91 -7.98 -1.22 2.14
CA LEU A 91 -7.33 -2.47 2.49
C LEU A 91 -5.84 -2.35 2.15
N ALA A 92 -4.98 -2.25 3.16
CA ALA A 92 -3.54 -2.30 2.95
C ALA A 92 -3.07 -3.72 3.29
N TRP A 93 -2.43 -4.41 2.34
CA TRP A 93 -1.95 -5.76 2.56
C TRP A 93 -0.44 -5.78 2.76
N ASN A 94 0.04 -6.72 3.56
CA ASN A 94 1.46 -6.93 3.81
C ASN A 94 1.95 -8.08 2.93
N TYR A 95 3.06 -7.86 2.23
CA TYR A 95 3.74 -8.94 1.54
C TYR A 95 4.27 -9.98 2.52
N ARG A 96 4.56 -11.18 1.99
CA ARG A 96 5.17 -12.28 2.75
C ARG A 96 6.39 -11.79 3.54
N GLY A 97 6.37 -12.03 4.85
CA GLY A 97 7.44 -11.63 5.77
C GLY A 97 7.44 -10.15 6.20
N CYS A 98 6.51 -9.32 5.69
CA CYS A 98 6.49 -7.87 5.98
C CYS A 98 5.51 -7.45 7.08
N SER A 99 4.67 -8.36 7.58
CA SER A 99 3.65 -8.04 8.59
C SER A 99 4.13 -8.06 10.05
N GLY A 100 5.41 -8.35 10.27
CA GLY A 100 6.03 -8.56 11.59
C GLY A 100 6.24 -10.03 11.95
N GLU A 101 5.76 -10.95 11.11
CA GLU A 101 5.98 -12.39 11.22
C GLU A 101 6.58 -12.92 9.91
N MET A 102 7.56 -13.82 10.02
CA MET A 102 8.13 -14.48 8.85
C MET A 102 7.11 -15.43 8.24
N ASN A 103 7.02 -15.46 6.92
CA ASN A 103 6.10 -16.36 6.23
C ASN A 103 6.58 -17.83 6.32
N ARG A 104 5.67 -18.77 6.09
CA ARG A 104 5.91 -20.22 6.33
C ARG A 104 6.75 -20.88 5.25
N ARG A 105 6.71 -20.35 4.02
CA ARG A 105 7.42 -20.91 2.86
C ARG A 105 8.71 -20.16 2.59
N LEU A 106 9.65 -20.79 1.89
CA LEU A 106 10.88 -20.12 1.44
C LEU A 106 10.62 -19.06 0.35
N ARG A 107 9.43 -19.11 -0.24
CA ARG A 107 8.97 -18.15 -1.24
C ARG A 107 8.90 -16.74 -0.62
N SER A 108 9.38 -15.75 -1.34
CA SER A 108 9.28 -14.33 -0.99
C SER A 108 8.55 -13.54 -2.09
N TYR A 109 8.34 -12.25 -1.86
CA TYR A 109 7.78 -11.31 -2.83
C TYR A 109 8.86 -10.70 -3.73
N HIS A 110 8.49 -10.30 -4.94
CA HIS A 110 9.32 -9.50 -5.85
C HIS A 110 8.40 -8.76 -6.84
N SER A 111 8.97 -7.91 -7.70
CA SER A 111 8.21 -7.07 -8.64
C SER A 111 7.39 -7.82 -9.71
N GLY A 112 7.49 -9.15 -9.76
CA GLY A 112 6.74 -10.00 -10.69
C GLY A 112 5.87 -11.05 -9.99
N ALA A 113 5.76 -10.99 -8.67
CA ALA A 113 4.93 -11.90 -7.87
C ALA A 113 3.53 -11.29 -7.68
N SER A 114 2.73 -11.27 -8.74
CA SER A 114 1.37 -10.69 -8.75
C SER A 114 0.27 -11.64 -8.27
N ASP A 115 0.56 -12.92 -8.17
CA ASP A 115 -0.38 -13.96 -7.75
C ASP A 115 -0.80 -13.83 -6.28
N ASP A 116 0.05 -13.32 -5.39
CA ASP A 116 -0.38 -12.98 -4.04
C ASP A 116 -1.40 -11.83 -4.03
N LEU A 117 -1.28 -10.85 -4.94
CA LEU A 117 -2.29 -9.80 -5.10
C LEU A 117 -3.61 -10.37 -5.64
N GLU A 118 -3.53 -11.30 -6.59
CA GLU A 118 -4.70 -12.02 -7.10
C GLU A 118 -5.44 -12.74 -5.96
N VAL A 119 -4.72 -13.42 -5.05
CA VAL A 119 -5.32 -14.04 -3.85
C VAL A 119 -6.06 -13.01 -2.98
N VAL A 120 -5.52 -11.81 -2.81
CA VAL A 120 -6.18 -10.73 -2.06
C VAL A 120 -7.44 -10.23 -2.77
N ILE A 121 -7.37 -9.98 -4.08
CA ILE A 121 -8.50 -9.51 -4.88
C ILE A 121 -9.63 -10.55 -4.87
N ASP A 122 -9.30 -11.82 -5.10
CA ASP A 122 -10.25 -12.92 -5.06
C ASP A 122 -10.86 -13.14 -3.69
N TYR A 123 -10.09 -12.93 -2.62
CA TYR A 123 -10.60 -12.95 -1.26
C TYR A 123 -11.68 -11.88 -1.10
N VAL A 124 -11.35 -10.63 -1.41
CA VAL A 124 -12.29 -9.49 -1.29
C VAL A 124 -13.55 -9.71 -2.12
N ALA A 125 -13.40 -10.12 -3.38
CA ALA A 125 -14.54 -10.33 -4.29
C ALA A 125 -15.51 -11.43 -3.81
N ARG A 126 -15.03 -12.40 -3.04
CA ARG A 126 -15.84 -13.50 -2.49
C ARG A 126 -16.44 -13.20 -1.13
N SER A 127 -15.72 -12.49 -0.26
CA SER A 127 -16.13 -12.26 1.14
C SER A 127 -16.84 -10.92 1.37
N HIS A 128 -16.73 -9.97 0.43
CA HIS A 128 -17.26 -8.62 0.58
C HIS A 128 -18.01 -8.17 -0.68
N SER A 129 -18.96 -7.26 -0.51
CA SER A 129 -19.73 -6.66 -1.60
C SER A 129 -19.36 -5.18 -1.70
N TYR A 130 -18.41 -4.88 -2.58
CA TYR A 130 -18.04 -3.52 -2.98
C TYR A 130 -18.51 -3.27 -4.42
N ASP A 131 -19.05 -2.07 -4.68
CA ASP A 131 -19.49 -1.64 -6.01
C ASP A 131 -18.31 -1.45 -6.96
N SER A 132 -17.13 -1.09 -6.43
CA SER A 132 -15.88 -1.00 -7.20
C SER A 132 -14.65 -1.23 -6.32
N ILE A 133 -13.62 -1.80 -6.93
CA ILE A 133 -12.30 -1.99 -6.34
C ILE A 133 -11.27 -1.25 -7.20
N ALA A 134 -10.44 -0.42 -6.57
CA ALA A 134 -9.30 0.23 -7.19
C ALA A 134 -8.00 -0.25 -6.53
N LEU A 135 -6.90 -0.19 -7.27
CA LEU A 135 -5.60 -0.62 -6.78
C LEU A 135 -4.62 0.56 -6.79
N ILE A 136 -3.83 0.69 -5.73
CA ILE A 136 -2.76 1.69 -5.62
C ILE A 136 -1.49 1.01 -5.13
N GLY A 137 -0.42 1.09 -5.91
CA GLY A 137 0.88 0.52 -5.57
C GLY A 137 1.99 1.57 -5.49
N PHE A 138 2.92 1.39 -4.55
CA PHE A 138 4.09 2.27 -4.38
C PHE A 138 5.39 1.55 -4.76
N SER A 139 6.19 2.16 -5.63
CA SER A 139 7.50 1.63 -6.04
C SER A 139 7.37 0.19 -6.56
N LEU A 140 7.99 -0.80 -5.91
CA LEU A 140 7.83 -2.22 -6.20
C LEU A 140 6.35 -2.64 -6.24
N GLY A 141 5.53 -2.16 -5.30
CA GLY A 141 4.10 -2.45 -5.28
C GLY A 141 3.34 -1.87 -6.48
N GLY A 142 3.87 -0.82 -7.11
CA GLY A 142 3.32 -0.27 -8.35
C GLY A 142 3.62 -1.11 -9.59
N ASN A 143 4.60 -2.03 -9.54
CA ASN A 143 4.78 -3.04 -10.59
C ASN A 143 3.90 -4.27 -10.37
N ILE A 144 3.55 -4.57 -9.12
CA ILE A 144 2.68 -5.69 -8.76
C ILE A 144 1.21 -5.37 -9.05
N THR A 145 0.85 -4.08 -8.95
CA THR A 145 -0.51 -3.55 -9.10
C THR A 145 -0.86 -3.27 -10.55
#